data_AF-A0A818F923-F1
#
_entry.id   AF-A0A818F923-F1
#
_cell.length_a   1.000
_cell.length_b   1.000
_cell.length_c   1.000
_cell.angle_alpha   90.00
_cell.angle_beta   90.00
_cell.angle_gamma   90.00
#
_symmetry.space_group_name_H-M   'P 1'
#
loop_
_entity.id
_entity.type
_entity.pdbx_description
1 polymer ?
#
loop_
_entity_poly.entity_id
_entity_poly.type
_entity_poly.pdbx_seq_one_letter_code
_entity_poly.pdbx_strand_id
1 'polypeptide(L)' 'FGRKPTYVVIGDGRDEELAAKQLSWPFWRINEHQNLTALVHALEWQFL' A
#
# COMPACT_ATOMS: atom_id res chain seq x y z
N PHE A 1 1.09 4.39 -14.84
CA PHE A 1 -0.35 4.57 -15.12
C PHE A 1 -0.77 6.06 -15.24
N GLY A 2 0.10 6.99 -15.63
CA GLY A 2 -0.23 8.43 -15.65
C GLY A 2 -0.34 9.04 -14.24
N ARG A 3 -0.71 10.32 -14.11
CA ARG A 3 -0.80 11.04 -12.82
C ARG A 3 -2.17 10.97 -12.11
N LYS A 4 -3.17 10.34 -12.73
CA LYS A 4 -4.55 10.29 -12.21
C LYS A 4 -4.89 9.13 -11.26
N PRO A 5 -4.27 7.94 -11.32
CA PRO A 5 -4.63 6.86 -10.42
C PRO A 5 -3.99 7.04 -9.04
N THR A 6 -4.69 6.54 -8.02
CA THR A 6 -4.15 6.39 -6.67
C THR A 6 -3.12 5.27 -6.68
N TYR A 7 -1.86 5.60 -6.40
CA TYR A 7 -0.79 4.61 -6.28
C TYR A 7 -0.64 4.24 -4.81
N VAL A 8 -0.80 2.97 -4.49
CA VAL A 8 -0.56 2.43 -3.15
C VAL A 8 0.56 1.41 -3.28
N VAL A 9 1.61 1.59 -2.50
CA VAL A 9 2.75 0.67 -2.46
C VAL A 9 2.50 -0.32 -1.33
N ILE A 10 2.67 -1.61 -1.60
CA ILE A 10 2.39 -2.68 -0.64
C ILE A 10 3.66 -3.52 -0.52
N GLY A 11 4.17 -3.71 0.70
CA GLY A 11 5.43 -4.43 0.91
C GLY A 11 5.80 -4.63 2.38
N ASP A 12 6.79 -5.48 2.66
CA ASP A 12 7.32 -5.73 4.00
C ASP A 12 8.65 -4.99 4.25
N GLY A 13 9.32 -4.59 3.16
CA GLY A 13 10.66 -4.04 3.12
C GLY A 13 10.75 -2.53 3.38
N ARG A 14 11.88 -2.11 3.96
CA ARG A 14 12.20 -0.69 4.20
C ARG A 14 12.49 0.09 2.92
N ASP A 15 13.05 -0.55 1.90
CA ASP A 15 13.41 0.11 0.64
C ASP A 15 12.15 0.55 -0.12
N GLU A 16 11.10 -0.27 -0.10
CA GLU A 16 9.80 0.02 -0.70
C GLU A 16 9.09 1.15 0.05
N GLU A 17 9.16 1.15 1.39
CA GLU A 17 8.62 2.23 2.23
C GLU A 17 9.31 3.57 1.94
N LEU A 18 10.63 3.56 1.76
CA LEU A 18 11.43 4.75 1.43
C LEU A 18 11.06 5.29 0.04
N ALA A 19 10.94 4.42 -0.97
CA ALA A 19 10.55 4.81 -2.32
C ALA A 19 9.11 5.38 -2.33
N ALA A 20 8.17 4.76 -1.62
CA ALA A 20 6.80 5.23 -1.48
C ALA A 20 6.75 6.62 -0.84
N LYS A 21 7.51 6.85 0.24
CA LYS A 21 7.63 8.16 0.89
C LYS A 21 8.20 9.23 -0.03
N GLN A 22 9.24 8.91 -0.81
CA GLN A 22 9.83 9.85 -1.78
C GLN A 22 8.82 10.29 -2.84
N LEU A 23 7.94 9.37 -3.26
CA LEU A 23 6.90 9.64 -4.24
C LEU A 23 5.61 10.19 -3.62
N SER A 24 5.58 10.36 -2.28
CA SER A 24 4.38 10.71 -1.50
C SER A 24 3.19 9.78 -1.77
N TRP A 25 3.49 8.50 -2.00
CA TRP A 25 2.48 7.47 -2.21
C TRP A 25 2.15 6.80 -0.88
N PRO A 26 0.87 6.52 -0.60
CA PRO A 26 0.47 5.71 0.54
C PRO A 26 1.18 4.35 0.50
N PHE A 27 1.68 3.92 1.65
CA PHE A 27 2.40 2.67 1.84
C PHE A 27 1.63 1.76 2.81
N TRP A 28 1.33 0.54 2.37
CA TRP A 28 0.72 -0.50 3.18
C TRP A 28 1.77 -1.55 3.54
N ARG A 29 2.13 -1.59 4.82
CA ARG A 29 3.10 -2.56 5.29
C ARG A 29 2.47 -3.93 5.50
N ILE A 30 3.06 -4.99 4.97
CA ILE A 30 2.65 -6.37 5.25
C ILE A 30 3.76 -7.03 6.05
N ASN A 31 3.59 -7.13 7.36
CA ASN A 31 4.51 -7.86 8.24
C ASN A 31 3.93 -9.18 8.74
N GLU A 32 2.60 -9.33 8.74
CA GLU A 32 1.90 -10.49 9.28
C GLU A 32 0.65 -10.81 8.47
N HIS A 33 0.14 -12.04 8.58
CA HIS A 33 -1.06 -12.50 7.87
C HIS A 33 -2.29 -11.62 8.13
N GLN A 34 -2.40 -11.00 9.31
CA GLN A 34 -3.48 -10.07 9.64
C GLN A 34 -3.52 -8.83 8.73
N ASN A 35 -2.37 -8.40 8.19
CA ASN A 35 -2.27 -7.23 7.32
C ASN A 35 -2.83 -7.52 5.93
N LEU A 36 -2.74 -8.78 5.48
CA LEU A 36 -3.38 -9.26 4.26
C LEU A 36 -4.90 -9.28 4.42
N THR A 37 -5.42 -9.73 5.57
CA THR A 37 -6.86 -9.69 5.84
C THR A 37 -7.39 -8.25 5.87
N ALA A 38 -6.65 -7.33 6.51
CA ALA A 38 -7.01 -5.91 6.53
C ALA A 38 -6.98 -5.29 5.12
N LEU A 39 -6.03 -5.68 4.27
CA LEU A 39 -5.96 -5.25 2.87
C LEU A 39 -7.17 -5.75 2.07
N VAL A 40 -7.53 -7.02 2.21
CA VAL A 40 -8.70 -7.60 1.53
C VAL A 40 -9.97 -6.88 1.96
N HIS A 41 -10.18 -6.65 3.25
CA HIS A 41 -11.33 -5.87 3.73
C HIS A 41 -11.32 -4.43 3.17
N ALA A 42 -10.17 -3.75 3.13
CA ALA A 42 -10.10 -2.39 2.57
C ALA A 42 -10.46 -2.36 1.07
N LEU A 43 -10.05 -3.38 0.31
CA LEU A 43 -10.41 -3.53 -1.11
C LEU A 43 -11.91 -3.83 -1.30
N GLU A 44 -12.47 -4.73 -0.48
CA GLU A 44 -13.91 -5.04 -0.48
C GLU A 44 -14.77 -3.81 -0.18
N TRP A 45 -14.27 -2.91 0.66
CA TRP A 45 -14.96 -1.68 1.08
C TRP A 45 -14.64 -0.48 0.19
N GLN A 46 -13.88 -0.66 -0.90
CA GLN A 46 -13.46 0.41 -1.83
C GLN A 46 -12.73 1.59 -1.15
N PHE A 47 -11.97 1.32 -0.09
CA PHE A 47 -11.18 2.34 0.61
C PHE A 47 -9.80 2.60 -0.02
N LEU A 48 -9.47 1.92 -1.12
CA LEU A 48 -8.20 1.96 -1.84
C LEU A 48 -8.38 2.42 -3.29
#